data_AF-A0A2S2C2I7-F1
#
_entry.id   AF-A0A2S2C2I7-F1
#
_cell.length_a   1.000
_cell.length_b   1.000
_cell.length_c   1.000
_cell.angle_alpha   90.00
_cell.angle_beta   90.00
_cell.angle_gamma   90.00
#
_symmetry.space_group_name_H-M   'P 1'
#
loop_
_entity.id
_entity.type
_entity.pdbx_description
1 polymer ?
#
loop_
_entity_poly.entity_id
_entity_poly.type
_entity_poly.pdbx_seq_one_letter_code
_entity_poly.pdbx_strand_id
1 'polypeptide(L)'
;MREGVDRTPAQLAAVIHARRDVDLGPVRNYLSAVTDPDRTPVHAEITAPSVEMADVRVTVSLGWQDPQFLGTFDRTAGTRMIQVAISARSTGGSTEEPDINSRAVDLPVREQIAWVRVVLGDLADYAYRILNDMAQLRVRPAFFVVFVDPPTPRLAPSDFKWLLVCGGRRAYPEKLVPENRELHTYLRRHGDMINADLVPHPQAPAPEVWAFEFVSQLAATFADRLGRMGAHRGFTFEEVSLHGRDRVVVRYTWHLVDGDKKIAFDIDLDGLRASRLREFDDPRARMAAYAVAYILFDQPQFPSATATLVDGVTWVRFGDSD
;
A
#
# COMPACT_ATOMS: atom_id res chain seq x y z
N MET A 1 -23.04 21.03 24.62
CA MET A 1 -22.83 21.35 23.20
C MET A 1 -21.71 22.39 23.16
N ARG A 2 -20.44 22.00 22.96
CA ARG A 2 -19.37 23.00 22.78
C ARG A 2 -19.49 23.49 21.35
N GLU A 3 -19.74 24.79 21.17
CA GLU A 3 -19.60 25.47 19.88
C GLU A 3 -18.19 25.18 19.35
N GLY A 4 -18.11 24.39 18.29
CA GLY A 4 -16.85 24.04 17.66
C GLY A 4 -16.31 25.27 16.97
N VAL A 5 -15.22 25.83 17.49
CA VAL A 5 -14.39 26.77 16.74
C VAL A 5 -14.02 26.09 15.42
N ASP A 6 -14.44 26.66 14.29
CA ASP A 6 -14.17 26.11 12.97
C ASP A 6 -12.67 26.27 12.67
N ARG A 7 -11.90 25.26 13.08
CA ARG A 7 -10.44 25.25 12.95
C ARG A 7 -10.05 24.73 11.58
N THR A 8 -9.09 25.39 10.95
CA THR A 8 -8.46 24.89 9.73
C THR A 8 -7.61 23.65 10.02
N PRO A 9 -7.29 22.81 9.01
CA PRO A 9 -6.37 21.69 9.20
C PRO A 9 -5.03 22.08 9.83
N ALA A 10 -4.48 23.25 9.46
CA ALA A 10 -3.24 23.79 10.02
C ALA A 10 -3.37 24.08 11.53
N GLN A 11 -4.49 24.68 11.94
CA GLN A 11 -4.76 24.97 13.34
C GLN A 11 -4.95 23.68 14.16
N LEU A 12 -5.64 22.68 13.59
CA LEU A 12 -5.76 21.36 14.22
C LEU A 12 -4.39 20.65 14.31
N ALA A 13 -3.55 20.76 13.28
CA ALA A 13 -2.21 20.19 13.29
C ALA A 13 -1.36 20.81 14.42
N ALA A 14 -1.43 22.13 14.60
CA ALA A 14 -0.76 22.80 15.71
C ALA A 14 -1.28 22.33 17.09
N VAL A 15 -2.59 22.12 17.23
CA VAL A 15 -3.18 21.56 18.47
C VAL A 15 -2.65 20.15 18.74
N ILE A 16 -2.65 19.27 17.74
CA ILE A 16 -2.14 17.90 17.86
C ILE A 16 -0.64 17.92 18.19
N HIS A 17 0.16 18.74 17.51
CA HIS A 17 1.60 18.81 17.72
C HIS A 17 1.98 19.31 19.14
N ALA A 18 1.16 20.17 19.74
CA ALA A 18 1.37 20.67 21.10
C ALA A 18 1.03 19.65 22.20
N ARG A 19 0.44 18.50 21.86
CA ARG A 19 0.05 17.47 22.81
C ARG A 19 1.27 16.70 23.31
N ARG A 20 1.40 16.62 24.63
CA ARG A 20 2.48 15.85 25.29
C ARG A 20 2.21 14.34 25.31
N ASP A 21 0.96 13.94 25.13
CA ASP A 21 0.52 12.54 25.10
C ASP A 21 0.64 11.89 23.71
N VAL A 22 1.13 12.61 22.71
CA VAL A 22 1.36 12.10 21.36
C VAL A 22 2.86 11.96 21.11
N ASP A 23 3.36 10.72 21.12
CA ASP A 23 4.76 10.43 20.78
C ASP A 23 4.95 10.33 19.26
N LEU A 24 5.62 11.32 18.67
CA LEU A 24 5.99 11.35 17.26
C LEU A 24 7.38 10.75 16.98
N GLY A 25 8.09 10.28 18.00
CA GLY A 25 9.41 9.64 17.88
C GLY A 25 9.44 8.48 16.87
N PRO A 26 8.50 7.52 16.93
CA PRO A 26 8.43 6.42 15.95
C PRO A 26 8.27 6.92 14.51
N VAL A 27 7.42 7.94 14.29
CA VAL A 27 7.20 8.55 12.98
C VAL A 27 8.45 9.23 12.45
N ARG A 28 9.16 9.99 13.29
CA ARG A 28 10.41 10.66 12.91
C ARG A 28 11.50 9.66 12.52
N ASN A 29 11.65 8.59 13.31
CA ASN A 29 12.58 7.50 13.02
C ASN A 29 12.24 6.80 11.70
N TYR A 30 10.95 6.56 11.47
CA TYR A 30 10.45 5.98 10.24
C TYR A 30 10.75 6.85 9.02
N LEU A 31 10.38 8.13 9.06
CA LEU A 31 10.62 9.04 7.94
C LEU A 31 12.11 9.20 7.65
N SER A 32 12.95 9.30 8.69
CA SER A 32 14.41 9.32 8.54
C SER A 32 14.93 8.07 7.83
N ALA A 33 14.39 6.88 8.16
CA ALA A 33 14.75 5.64 7.47
C ALA A 33 14.21 5.59 6.03
N VAL A 34 13.03 6.17 5.75
CA VAL A 34 12.48 6.24 4.38
C VAL A 34 13.30 7.17 3.50
N THR A 35 13.82 8.26 4.04
CA THR A 35 14.67 9.18 3.28
C THR A 35 16.13 8.73 3.18
N ASP A 36 16.48 7.59 3.76
CA ASP A 36 17.82 7.01 3.73
C ASP A 36 17.83 5.77 2.83
N PRO A 37 18.55 5.79 1.68
CA PRO A 37 18.57 4.68 0.73
C PRO A 37 19.13 3.38 1.33
N ASP A 38 19.99 3.47 2.36
CA ASP A 38 20.67 2.32 2.95
C ASP A 38 19.87 1.69 4.10
N ARG A 39 18.73 2.27 4.46
CA ARG A 39 17.87 1.78 5.54
C ARG A 39 16.55 1.26 5.00
N THR A 40 16.09 0.16 5.60
CA THR A 40 14.75 -0.39 5.42
C THR A 40 13.84 0.14 6.52
N PRO A 41 12.86 0.99 6.21
CA PRO A 41 11.88 1.45 7.18
C PRO A 41 11.04 0.30 7.70
N VAL A 42 10.92 0.20 9.02
CA VAL A 42 9.98 -0.69 9.71
C VAL A 42 8.72 0.11 10.02
N HIS A 43 7.55 -0.45 9.77
CA HIS A 43 6.23 0.16 10.03
C HIS A 43 6.20 1.03 11.29
N ALA A 44 5.59 2.21 11.20
CA ALA A 44 5.35 3.08 12.35
C ALA A 44 3.86 3.30 12.56
N GLU A 45 3.45 3.32 13.82
CA GLU A 45 2.07 3.57 14.23
C GLU A 45 2.06 4.49 15.44
N ILE A 46 1.09 5.41 15.47
CA ILE A 46 0.79 6.25 16.62
C ILE A 46 -0.71 6.20 16.90
N THR A 47 -1.08 6.22 18.18
CA THR A 47 -2.48 6.24 18.60
C THR A 47 -2.72 7.38 19.58
N ALA A 48 -3.70 8.23 19.29
CA ALA A 48 -3.99 9.43 20.07
C ALA A 48 -5.49 9.72 20.11
N PRO A 49 -6.00 10.46 21.12
CA PRO A 49 -7.38 10.92 21.11
C PRO A 49 -7.67 11.90 19.97
N SER A 50 -8.86 11.82 19.38
CA SER A 50 -9.32 12.82 18.42
C SER A 50 -9.38 14.22 19.07
N VAL A 51 -9.06 15.24 18.28
CA VAL A 51 -9.14 16.64 18.72
C VAL A 51 -10.48 17.30 18.38
N GLU A 52 -11.30 16.66 17.54
CA GLU A 52 -12.63 17.15 17.16
C GLU A 52 -13.78 16.31 17.70
N MET A 53 -13.53 15.04 18.04
CA MET A 53 -14.55 14.10 18.50
C MET A 53 -14.24 13.61 19.92
N ALA A 54 -15.25 13.67 20.79
CA ALA A 54 -15.16 13.06 22.12
C ALA A 54 -15.21 11.53 22.01
N ASP A 55 -14.53 10.83 22.92
CA ASP A 55 -14.56 9.37 23.04
C ASP A 55 -14.17 8.61 21.76
N VAL A 56 -13.26 9.21 20.98
CA VAL A 56 -12.68 8.63 19.76
C VAL A 56 -11.17 8.66 19.87
N ARG A 57 -10.54 7.53 19.51
CA ARG A 57 -9.10 7.46 19.28
C ARG A 57 -8.81 7.29 17.80
N VAL A 58 -7.77 7.99 17.37
CA VAL A 58 -7.22 8.00 16.03
C VAL A 58 -5.93 7.22 16.05
N THR A 59 -5.81 6.24 15.15
CA THR A 59 -4.58 5.50 14.89
C THR A 59 -4.07 5.91 13.52
N VAL A 60 -2.86 6.44 13.48
CA VAL A 60 -2.17 6.84 12.25
C VAL A 60 -1.01 5.87 12.04
N SER A 61 -1.02 5.18 10.91
CA SER A 61 -0.02 4.18 10.58
C SER A 61 0.67 4.51 9.26
N LEU A 62 1.99 4.29 9.22
CA LEU A 62 2.86 4.63 8.10
C LEU A 62 3.51 3.35 7.53
N GLY A 63 3.42 3.20 6.22
CA GLY A 63 4.05 2.13 5.45
C GLY A 63 4.75 2.71 4.22
N TRP A 64 5.72 1.97 3.67
CA TRP A 64 6.37 2.39 2.43
C TRP A 64 6.34 1.25 1.42
N GLN A 65 6.35 1.64 0.15
CA GLN A 65 6.42 0.73 -0.97
C GLN A 65 7.32 1.33 -2.05
N ASP A 66 7.84 0.48 -2.90
CA ASP A 66 8.51 0.87 -4.14
C ASP A 66 7.44 1.15 -5.20
N PRO A 67 7.31 2.37 -5.75
CA PRO A 67 6.28 2.70 -6.72
C PRO A 67 6.72 2.51 -8.17
N GLN A 68 7.89 1.95 -8.47
CA GLN A 68 8.44 1.92 -9.83
C GLN A 68 7.57 1.21 -10.88
N PHE A 69 6.69 0.31 -10.45
CA PHE A 69 5.71 -0.37 -11.30
C PHE A 69 4.35 0.35 -11.34
N LEU A 70 4.14 1.35 -10.49
CA LEU A 70 2.88 2.07 -10.39
C LEU A 70 2.82 3.27 -11.33
N GLY A 71 3.91 3.65 -11.98
CA GLY A 71 3.93 4.76 -12.91
C GLY A 71 5.34 5.09 -13.37
N THR A 72 5.45 6.10 -14.20
CA THR A 72 6.72 6.56 -14.76
C THR A 72 7.53 7.32 -13.70
N PHE A 73 8.44 6.59 -13.05
CA PHE A 73 9.43 7.16 -12.11
C PHE A 73 10.84 7.00 -12.65
N ASP A 74 11.72 7.95 -12.30
CA ASP A 74 13.15 7.79 -12.52
C ASP A 74 13.66 6.63 -11.65
N ARG A 75 14.01 5.52 -12.31
CA ARG A 75 14.41 4.29 -11.61
C ARG A 75 15.74 4.43 -10.86
N THR A 76 16.57 5.40 -11.23
CA THR A 76 17.84 5.69 -10.55
C THR A 76 17.65 6.55 -9.31
N ALA A 77 16.53 7.26 -9.19
CA ALA A 77 16.25 8.15 -8.07
C ALA A 77 15.90 7.41 -6.77
N GLY A 78 15.69 6.09 -6.83
CA GLY A 78 15.34 5.29 -5.64
C GLY A 78 14.01 5.72 -5.01
N THR A 79 13.06 6.17 -5.83
CA THR A 79 11.76 6.69 -5.37
C THR A 79 11.08 5.74 -4.39
N ARG A 80 10.58 6.29 -3.28
CA ARG A 80 9.79 5.58 -2.27
C ARG A 80 8.42 6.23 -2.17
N MET A 81 7.40 5.40 -2.10
CA MET A 81 6.01 5.80 -1.86
C MET A 81 5.67 5.56 -0.39
N ILE A 82 5.46 6.64 0.36
CA ILE A 82 4.98 6.57 1.75
C ILE A 82 3.46 6.56 1.72
N GLN A 83 2.89 5.61 2.46
CA GLN A 83 1.47 5.43 2.66
C GLN A 83 1.13 5.80 4.10
N VAL A 84 0.15 6.66 4.29
CA VAL A 84 -0.37 7.04 5.60
C VAL A 84 -1.82 6.58 5.67
N ALA A 85 -2.12 5.68 6.61
CA ALA A 85 -3.48 5.24 6.90
C ALA A 85 -3.94 5.83 8.23
N ILE A 86 -5.09 6.49 8.23
CA ILE A 86 -5.69 7.11 9.43
C ILE A 86 -7.00 6.40 9.70
N SER A 87 -7.08 5.69 10.81
CA SER A 87 -8.31 5.04 11.28
C SER A 87 -8.78 5.67 12.57
N ALA A 88 -10.10 5.74 12.77
CA ALA A 88 -10.69 6.24 13.99
C ALA A 88 -11.70 5.25 14.54
N ARG A 89 -11.65 5.02 15.85
CA ARG A 89 -12.55 4.10 16.56
C ARG A 89 -13.08 4.75 17.82
N SER A 90 -14.35 4.49 18.11
CA SER A 90 -14.94 4.92 19.37
C SER A 90 -14.37 4.09 20.53
N THR A 91 -14.05 4.75 21.64
CA THR A 91 -13.63 4.10 22.87
C THR A 91 -14.80 3.84 23.83
N GLY A 92 -16.01 4.30 23.50
CA GLY A 92 -17.18 4.16 24.36
C GLY A 92 -17.03 4.85 25.73
N GLY A 93 -16.18 5.88 25.82
CA GLY A 93 -15.84 6.55 27.08
C GLY A 93 -14.78 5.84 27.92
N SER A 94 -14.24 4.70 27.45
CA SER A 94 -13.10 4.04 28.07
C SER A 94 -11.79 4.79 27.76
N THR A 95 -10.85 4.76 28.70
CA THR A 95 -9.48 5.23 28.53
C THR A 95 -8.56 4.17 27.91
N GLU A 96 -9.02 2.93 27.79
CA GLU A 96 -8.26 1.85 27.16
C GLU A 96 -8.13 2.05 25.64
N GLU A 97 -7.11 1.42 25.05
CA GLU A 97 -6.94 1.43 23.61
C GLU A 97 -8.08 0.64 22.94
N PRO A 98 -8.73 1.20 21.90
CA PRO A 98 -9.83 0.51 21.24
C PRO A 98 -9.30 -0.73 20.52
N ASP A 99 -9.95 -1.87 20.79
CA ASP A 99 -9.71 -3.10 20.05
C ASP A 99 -10.09 -2.96 18.55
N ILE A 100 -9.58 -3.86 17.72
CA ILE A 100 -9.94 -4.00 16.30
C ILE A 100 -11.45 -4.22 16.10
N ASN A 101 -12.16 -4.67 17.12
CA ASN A 101 -13.60 -4.84 17.12
C ASN A 101 -14.39 -3.59 17.53
N SER A 102 -13.74 -2.56 18.09
CA SER A 102 -14.40 -1.30 18.46
C SER A 102 -14.99 -0.60 17.24
N ARG A 103 -16.16 0.03 17.39
CA ARG A 103 -16.88 0.67 16.29
C ARG A 103 -16.00 1.69 15.55
N ALA A 104 -15.79 1.47 14.25
CA ALA A 104 -15.14 2.43 13.37
C ALA A 104 -15.99 3.70 13.22
N VAL A 105 -15.32 4.86 13.23
CA VAL A 105 -15.95 6.18 13.14
C VAL A 105 -15.31 6.94 11.99
N ASP A 106 -16.13 7.69 11.24
CA ASP A 106 -15.62 8.56 10.19
C ASP A 106 -15.05 9.84 10.81
N LEU A 107 -13.75 10.05 10.65
CA LEU A 107 -13.04 11.21 11.19
C LEU A 107 -13.28 12.42 10.27
N PRO A 108 -13.51 13.64 10.78
CA PRO A 108 -13.65 14.82 9.93
C PRO A 108 -12.43 14.99 9.00
N VAL A 109 -12.66 15.32 7.72
CA VAL A 109 -11.60 15.44 6.69
C VAL A 109 -10.49 16.42 7.13
N ARG A 110 -10.85 17.52 7.78
CA ARG A 110 -9.89 18.50 8.28
C ARG A 110 -8.99 17.94 9.38
N GLU A 111 -9.49 17.07 10.26
CA GLU A 111 -8.67 16.36 11.23
C GLU A 111 -7.81 15.28 10.56
N GLN A 112 -8.33 14.58 9.54
CA GLN A 112 -7.52 13.66 8.73
C GLN A 112 -6.30 14.39 8.13
N ILE A 113 -6.53 15.55 7.48
CA ILE A 113 -5.46 16.38 6.90
C ILE A 113 -4.52 16.91 7.99
N ALA A 114 -5.03 17.29 9.15
CA ALA A 114 -4.21 17.73 10.28
C ALA A 114 -3.24 16.64 10.75
N TRP A 115 -3.72 15.40 10.88
CA TRP A 115 -2.88 14.25 11.20
C TRP A 115 -1.81 14.01 10.14
N VAL A 116 -2.16 14.09 8.85
CA VAL A 116 -1.19 13.98 7.74
C VAL A 116 -0.08 15.03 7.87
N ARG A 117 -0.44 16.29 8.14
CA ARG A 117 0.54 17.38 8.35
C ARG A 117 1.43 17.13 9.56
N VAL A 118 0.87 16.63 10.66
CA VAL A 118 1.64 16.32 11.87
C VAL A 118 2.66 15.21 11.61
N VAL A 119 2.26 14.14 10.93
CA VAL A 119 3.14 12.98 10.73
C VAL A 119 4.13 13.18 9.58
N LEU A 120 3.72 13.81 8.48
CA LEU A 120 4.58 14.01 7.29
C LEU A 120 5.39 15.31 7.32
N GLY A 121 5.02 16.29 8.16
CA GLY A 121 5.63 17.62 8.15
C GLY A 121 5.50 18.26 6.77
N ASP A 122 6.61 18.80 6.25
CA ASP A 122 6.67 19.47 4.95
C ASP A 122 6.32 18.55 3.77
N LEU A 123 6.47 17.23 3.92
CA LEU A 123 6.08 16.27 2.88
C LEU A 123 4.56 16.24 2.66
N ALA A 124 3.75 16.70 3.61
CA ALA A 124 2.29 16.73 3.51
C ALA A 124 1.80 17.56 2.32
N ASP A 125 2.54 18.60 1.95
CA ASP A 125 2.24 19.45 0.80
C ASP A 125 2.37 18.70 -0.54
N TYR A 126 3.08 17.58 -0.57
CA TYR A 126 3.21 16.69 -1.72
C TYR A 126 2.26 15.48 -1.67
N ALA A 127 1.51 15.31 -0.58
CA ALA A 127 0.60 14.19 -0.42
C ALA A 127 -0.68 14.29 -1.27
N TYR A 128 -1.25 13.12 -1.54
CA TYR A 128 -2.55 12.90 -2.17
C TYR A 128 -3.41 12.08 -1.22
N ARG A 129 -4.65 12.50 -1.01
CA ARG A 129 -5.67 11.68 -0.37
C ARG A 129 -6.26 10.73 -1.40
N ILE A 130 -6.42 9.46 -1.07
CA ILE A 130 -6.94 8.47 -2.00
C ILE A 130 -8.38 8.14 -1.63
N LEU A 131 -9.30 8.51 -2.51
CA LEU A 131 -10.72 8.19 -2.40
C LEU A 131 -10.97 6.89 -3.16
N ASN A 132 -11.47 5.87 -2.48
CA ASN A 132 -11.85 4.60 -3.11
C ASN A 132 -13.35 4.31 -2.90
N ASP A 133 -13.93 3.54 -3.81
CA ASP A 133 -15.37 3.22 -3.77
C ASP A 133 -15.76 2.45 -2.50
N MET A 134 -14.83 1.70 -1.90
CA MET A 134 -15.09 0.95 -0.66
C MET A 134 -15.34 1.85 0.55
N ALA A 135 -14.78 3.07 0.57
CA ALA A 135 -15.05 4.06 1.59
C ALA A 135 -16.51 4.56 1.56
N GLN A 136 -17.21 4.39 0.44
CA GLN A 136 -18.65 4.69 0.35
C GLN A 136 -19.53 3.61 0.99
N LEU A 137 -19.05 2.36 1.03
CA LEU A 137 -19.83 1.21 1.52
C LEU A 137 -19.71 1.00 3.03
N ARG A 138 -18.58 1.38 3.62
CA ARG A 138 -18.30 1.27 5.05
C ARG A 138 -17.20 2.22 5.46
N VAL A 139 -17.17 2.59 6.73
CA VAL A 139 -16.06 3.36 7.31
C VAL A 139 -14.76 2.58 7.13
N ARG A 140 -13.79 3.21 6.47
CA ARG A 140 -12.46 2.66 6.21
C ARG A 140 -11.40 3.66 6.69
N PRO A 141 -10.17 3.21 6.94
CA PRO A 141 -9.08 4.14 7.16
C PRO A 141 -8.97 5.12 5.98
N ALA A 142 -8.85 6.41 6.28
CA ALA A 142 -8.48 7.41 5.29
C ALA A 142 -7.05 7.15 4.84
N PHE A 143 -6.81 7.16 3.54
CA PHE A 143 -5.55 6.75 2.96
C PHE A 143 -4.89 7.91 2.22
N PHE A 144 -3.60 8.12 2.46
CA PHE A 144 -2.82 9.17 1.84
C PHE A 144 -1.50 8.62 1.31
N VAL A 145 -1.00 9.22 0.23
CA VAL A 145 0.22 8.81 -0.44
C VAL A 145 1.10 10.02 -0.69
N VAL A 146 2.40 9.90 -0.46
CA VAL A 146 3.42 10.87 -0.89
C VAL A 146 4.62 10.13 -1.50
N PHE A 147 5.24 10.73 -2.51
CA PHE A 147 6.44 10.20 -3.16
C PHE A 147 7.66 10.98 -2.75
N VAL A 148 8.77 10.28 -2.51
CA VAL A 148 10.05 10.86 -2.14
C VAL A 148 11.13 10.21 -2.99
N ASP A 149 11.90 11.01 -3.71
CA ASP A 149 13.18 10.63 -4.30
C ASP A 149 14.25 10.98 -3.26
N PRO A 150 14.67 10.03 -2.41
CA PRO A 150 15.36 10.34 -1.15
C PRO A 150 16.46 11.41 -1.31
N PRO A 151 16.37 12.57 -0.62
CA PRO A 151 15.36 12.99 0.38
C PRO A 151 14.25 13.96 -0.16
N THR A 152 14.18 14.17 -1.47
CA THR A 152 13.36 15.21 -2.10
C THR A 152 11.92 14.75 -2.34
N PRO A 153 10.89 15.51 -1.90
CA PRO A 153 9.51 15.17 -2.22
C PRO A 153 9.23 15.33 -3.72
N ARG A 154 8.34 14.50 -4.25
CA ARG A 154 7.95 14.51 -5.65
C ARG A 154 6.44 14.40 -5.83
N LEU A 155 5.92 15.01 -6.89
CA LEU A 155 4.55 14.79 -7.33
C LEU A 155 4.44 13.44 -8.06
N ALA A 156 3.23 12.89 -8.14
CA ALA A 156 2.99 11.68 -8.90
C ALA A 156 3.17 11.95 -10.40
N PRO A 157 3.67 10.98 -11.18
CA PRO A 157 3.63 11.08 -12.62
C PRO A 157 2.18 10.95 -13.13
N SER A 158 1.88 11.57 -14.27
CA SER A 158 0.52 11.65 -14.83
C SER A 158 -0.05 10.29 -15.25
N ASP A 159 0.80 9.29 -15.46
CA ASP A 159 0.44 7.93 -15.84
C ASP A 159 0.30 6.99 -14.63
N PHE A 160 0.45 7.52 -13.41
CA PHE A 160 0.41 6.73 -12.18
C PHE A 160 -0.91 5.95 -12.02
N LYS A 161 -0.79 4.65 -11.78
CA LYS A 161 -1.85 3.66 -11.66
C LYS A 161 -2.48 3.67 -10.27
N TRP A 162 -3.19 4.75 -9.95
CA TRP A 162 -3.89 4.92 -8.66
C TRP A 162 -4.77 3.73 -8.26
N LEU A 163 -5.40 3.05 -9.23
CA LEU A 163 -6.19 1.84 -9.05
C LEU A 163 -5.46 0.75 -8.23
N LEU A 164 -4.16 0.57 -8.47
CA LEU A 164 -3.37 -0.50 -7.89
C LEU A 164 -2.97 -0.22 -6.44
N VAL A 165 -2.89 1.05 -6.06
CA VAL A 165 -2.63 1.47 -4.67
C VAL A 165 -3.73 0.98 -3.73
N CYS A 166 -4.97 0.82 -4.22
CA CYS A 166 -6.13 0.39 -3.43
C CYS A 166 -6.59 -1.04 -3.76
N GLY A 167 -5.70 -1.91 -4.26
CA GLY A 167 -6.02 -3.33 -4.49
C GLY A 167 -6.95 -3.57 -5.70
N GLY A 168 -6.81 -2.77 -6.77
CA GLY A 168 -7.46 -3.03 -8.05
C GLY A 168 -8.89 -2.46 -8.18
N ARG A 169 -9.36 -1.67 -7.20
CA ARG A 169 -10.65 -0.96 -7.26
C ARG A 169 -10.44 0.51 -7.58
N ARG A 170 -11.47 1.15 -8.15
CA ARG A 170 -11.41 2.55 -8.56
C ARG A 170 -10.91 3.41 -7.38
N ALA A 171 -9.86 4.17 -7.67
CA ALA A 171 -9.19 5.02 -6.71
C ALA A 171 -8.90 6.36 -7.38
N TYR A 172 -9.20 7.43 -6.68
CA TYR A 172 -9.06 8.79 -7.16
C TYR A 172 -8.13 9.55 -6.23
N PRO A 173 -7.04 10.12 -6.75
CA PRO A 173 -6.21 11.02 -5.97
C PRO A 173 -6.90 12.39 -5.83
N GLU A 174 -6.95 12.89 -4.61
CA GLU A 174 -7.30 14.27 -4.28
C GLU A 174 -6.03 14.93 -3.74
N LYS A 175 -5.49 15.88 -4.48
CA LYS A 175 -4.26 16.59 -4.08
C LYS A 175 -4.53 17.42 -2.83
N LEU A 176 -3.70 17.27 -1.80
CA LEU A 176 -3.78 18.15 -0.63
C LEU A 176 -3.32 19.55 -1.01
N VAL A 177 -4.09 20.56 -0.59
CA VAL A 177 -3.75 21.97 -0.79
C VAL A 177 -2.45 22.27 -0.03
N PRO A 178 -1.36 22.66 -0.72
CA PRO A 178 -0.10 22.97 -0.06
C PRO A 178 -0.20 24.21 0.83
N GLU A 179 0.52 24.21 1.95
CA GLU A 179 0.78 25.42 2.74
C GLU A 179 1.93 26.26 2.14
N ASN A 180 2.88 25.60 1.47
CA ASN A 180 3.92 26.24 0.70
C ASN A 180 3.31 27.00 -0.49
N ARG A 181 3.41 28.34 -0.44
CA ARG A 181 2.85 29.25 -1.45
C ARG A 181 3.49 29.08 -2.83
N GLU A 182 4.78 28.76 -2.90
CA GLU A 182 5.48 28.55 -4.15
C GLU A 182 4.98 27.29 -4.83
N LEU A 183 4.89 26.19 -4.08
CA LEU A 183 4.33 24.94 -4.59
C LEU A 183 2.87 25.13 -5.02
N HIS A 184 2.03 25.76 -4.19
CA HIS A 184 0.65 26.03 -4.55
C HIS A 184 0.54 26.85 -5.86
N THR A 185 1.38 27.88 -6.02
CA THR A 185 1.42 28.69 -7.26
C THR A 185 1.87 27.85 -8.46
N TYR A 186 2.84 26.97 -8.27
CA TYR A 186 3.31 26.05 -9.29
C TYR A 186 2.19 25.08 -9.72
N LEU A 187 1.52 24.42 -8.78
CA LEU A 187 0.43 23.46 -9.07
C LEU A 187 -0.72 24.13 -9.82
N ARG A 188 -1.06 25.38 -9.50
CA ARG A 188 -2.10 26.12 -10.25
C ARG A 188 -1.74 26.37 -11.72
N ARG A 189 -0.45 26.39 -12.06
CA ARG A 189 0.04 26.63 -13.44
C ARG A 189 0.30 25.33 -14.19
N HIS A 190 0.79 24.30 -13.50
CA HIS A 190 1.32 23.09 -14.12
C HIS A 190 0.49 21.83 -13.85
N GLY A 191 -0.51 21.92 -12.96
CA GLY A 191 -1.32 20.80 -12.51
C GLY A 191 -0.71 20.08 -11.30
N ASP A 192 -1.46 19.10 -10.80
CA ASP A 192 -1.13 18.36 -9.58
C ASP A 192 -0.21 17.15 -9.81
N MET A 193 0.21 16.91 -11.06
CA MET A 193 1.01 15.76 -11.46
C MET A 193 2.13 16.19 -12.41
N ILE A 194 3.23 15.43 -12.43
CA ILE A 194 4.31 15.63 -13.39
C ILE A 194 3.94 14.90 -14.68
N ASN A 195 4.18 15.53 -15.84
CA ASN A 195 4.01 14.83 -17.11
C ASN A 195 5.02 13.67 -17.22
N ALA A 196 4.51 12.44 -17.32
CA ALA A 196 5.31 11.22 -17.44
C ALA A 196 6.29 11.28 -18.61
N ASP A 197 5.90 11.88 -19.75
CA ASP A 197 6.75 12.01 -20.95
C ASP A 197 8.04 12.83 -20.70
N LEU A 198 8.09 13.59 -19.61
CA LEU A 198 9.23 14.43 -19.23
C LEU A 198 10.13 13.77 -18.19
N VAL A 199 9.77 12.60 -17.67
CA VAL A 199 10.56 11.88 -16.67
C VAL A 199 11.60 11.02 -17.39
N PRO A 200 12.89 11.12 -17.04
CA PRO A 200 13.90 10.22 -17.57
C PRO A 200 13.58 8.77 -17.22
N HIS A 201 13.59 7.90 -18.24
CA HIS A 201 13.44 6.44 -18.08
C HIS A 201 14.81 5.75 -18.25
N PRO A 202 15.68 5.73 -17.24
CA PRO A 202 16.76 4.76 -17.24
C PRO A 202 16.12 3.38 -17.09
N GLN A 203 16.12 2.58 -18.17
CA GLN A 203 15.80 1.16 -18.07
C GLN A 203 16.85 0.54 -17.14
N ALA A 204 16.47 0.27 -15.90
CA ALA A 204 17.28 -0.57 -15.03
C ALA A 204 17.45 -1.93 -15.72
N PRO A 205 18.68 -2.44 -15.87
CA PRO A 205 18.89 -3.75 -16.45
C PRO A 205 18.15 -4.78 -15.60
N ALA A 206 17.56 -5.78 -16.25
CA ALA A 206 16.88 -6.83 -15.52
C ALA A 206 17.86 -7.62 -14.64
N PRO A 207 17.46 -8.05 -13.44
CA PRO A 207 18.30 -8.90 -12.61
C PRO A 207 18.65 -10.19 -13.36
N GLU A 208 19.93 -10.59 -13.34
CA GLU A 208 20.39 -11.85 -13.98
C GLU A 208 19.72 -13.11 -13.37
N VAL A 209 19.13 -12.98 -12.17
CA VAL A 209 18.53 -14.07 -11.38
C VAL A 209 17.05 -13.82 -11.02
N TRP A 210 16.28 -13.26 -11.96
CA TRP A 210 14.85 -12.94 -11.79
C TRP A 210 14.03 -14.08 -11.17
N ALA A 211 14.22 -15.32 -11.62
CA ALA A 211 13.49 -16.48 -11.13
C ALA A 211 13.74 -16.78 -9.64
N PHE A 212 14.98 -16.67 -9.18
CA PHE A 212 15.33 -16.90 -7.77
C PHE A 212 14.78 -15.79 -6.88
N GLU A 213 14.86 -14.54 -7.34
CA GLU A 213 14.25 -13.41 -6.63
C GLU A 213 12.73 -13.57 -6.55
N PHE A 214 12.09 -13.98 -7.65
CA PHE A 214 10.64 -14.24 -7.70
C PHE A 214 10.23 -15.27 -6.66
N VAL A 215 10.86 -16.44 -6.67
CA VAL A 215 10.56 -17.54 -5.73
C VAL A 215 10.84 -17.11 -4.29
N SER A 216 11.93 -16.39 -4.04
CA SER A 216 12.27 -15.92 -2.70
C SER A 216 11.21 -14.95 -2.14
N GLN A 217 10.75 -14.01 -2.97
CA GLN A 217 9.72 -13.04 -2.57
C GLN A 217 8.34 -13.68 -2.43
N LEU A 218 8.03 -14.65 -3.28
CA LEU A 218 6.81 -15.45 -3.22
C LEU A 218 6.74 -16.21 -1.88
N ALA A 219 7.81 -16.94 -1.55
CA ALA A 219 7.91 -17.70 -0.30
C ALA A 219 7.89 -16.79 0.95
N ALA A 220 8.61 -15.66 0.92
CA ALA A 220 8.60 -14.68 2.02
C ALA A 220 7.17 -14.13 2.27
N THR A 221 6.43 -13.85 1.20
CA THR A 221 5.05 -13.36 1.31
C THR A 221 4.12 -14.43 1.89
N PHE A 222 4.28 -15.70 1.50
CA PHE A 222 3.53 -16.80 2.12
C PHE A 222 3.80 -16.94 3.61
N ALA A 223 5.06 -16.89 4.02
CA ALA A 223 5.44 -16.98 5.42
C ALA A 223 4.85 -15.83 6.26
N ASP A 224 4.93 -14.58 5.77
CA ASP A 224 4.31 -13.42 6.46
C ASP A 224 2.79 -13.58 6.59
N ARG A 225 2.11 -13.96 5.51
CA ARG A 225 0.65 -14.11 5.51
C ARG A 225 0.18 -15.24 6.43
N LEU A 226 0.83 -16.41 6.38
CA LEU A 226 0.55 -17.52 7.30
C LEU A 226 0.82 -17.12 8.75
N GLY A 227 1.92 -16.42 9.01
CA GLY A 227 2.25 -15.91 10.35
C GLY A 227 1.17 -14.98 10.91
N ARG A 228 0.64 -14.08 10.09
CA ARG A 228 -0.47 -13.17 10.47
C ARG A 228 -1.80 -13.89 10.70
N MET A 229 -2.02 -15.02 10.04
CA MET A 229 -3.24 -15.84 10.23
C MET A 229 -3.23 -16.65 11.54
N GLY A 230 -2.06 -16.80 12.18
CA GLY A 230 -1.94 -17.51 13.45
C GLY A 230 -2.35 -18.98 13.36
N ALA A 231 -3.06 -19.50 14.36
CA ALA A 231 -3.46 -20.92 14.43
C ALA A 231 -4.63 -21.30 13.50
N HIS A 232 -5.15 -20.36 12.70
CA HIS A 232 -6.19 -20.65 11.72
C HIS A 232 -5.60 -21.48 10.57
N ARG A 233 -5.88 -22.79 10.59
CA ARG A 233 -5.45 -23.77 9.59
C ARG A 233 -6.18 -23.61 8.25
N GLY A 234 -6.17 -22.42 7.66
CA GLY A 234 -6.81 -22.17 6.38
C GLY A 234 -6.04 -22.83 5.22
N PHE A 235 -4.71 -22.82 5.26
CA PHE A 235 -3.90 -23.23 4.10
C PHE A 235 -2.74 -24.14 4.51
N THR A 236 -2.50 -25.18 3.70
CA THR A 236 -1.28 -26.00 3.75
C THR A 236 -0.59 -25.95 2.40
N PHE A 237 0.63 -25.40 2.34
CA PHE A 237 1.46 -25.47 1.13
C PHE A 237 2.13 -26.83 1.04
N GLU A 238 1.93 -27.50 -0.09
CA GLU A 238 2.49 -28.81 -0.40
C GLU A 238 3.79 -28.67 -1.21
N GLU A 239 3.84 -27.67 -2.10
CA GLU A 239 4.96 -27.47 -3.01
C GLU A 239 5.13 -25.99 -3.35
N VAL A 240 6.38 -25.52 -3.36
CA VAL A 240 6.82 -24.30 -4.04
C VAL A 240 8.14 -24.64 -4.70
N SER A 241 8.11 -24.87 -6.01
CA SER A 241 9.26 -25.39 -6.76
C SER A 241 9.54 -24.55 -8.00
N LEU A 242 10.83 -24.38 -8.31
CA LEU A 242 11.31 -23.79 -9.55
C LEU A 242 11.75 -24.92 -10.47
N HIS A 243 11.11 -25.05 -11.62
CA HIS A 243 11.47 -25.97 -12.69
C HIS A 243 12.26 -25.21 -13.76
N GLY A 244 13.52 -25.60 -13.96
CA GLY A 244 14.40 -24.89 -14.90
C GLY A 244 14.73 -23.48 -14.41
N ARG A 245 14.51 -22.47 -15.27
CA ARG A 245 14.78 -21.06 -14.96
C ARG A 245 13.57 -20.15 -15.19
N ASP A 246 12.47 -20.73 -15.64
CA ASP A 246 11.37 -20.04 -16.30
C ASP A 246 10.00 -20.52 -15.84
N ARG A 247 9.91 -21.57 -15.00
CA ARG A 247 8.62 -22.10 -14.55
C ARG A 247 8.56 -22.34 -13.05
N VAL A 248 7.54 -21.80 -12.39
CA VAL A 248 7.30 -22.01 -10.95
C VAL A 248 5.97 -22.73 -10.74
N VAL A 249 6.01 -23.78 -9.92
CA VAL A 249 4.82 -24.52 -9.50
C VAL A 249 4.58 -24.27 -8.02
N VAL A 250 3.35 -23.91 -7.68
CA VAL A 250 2.90 -23.78 -6.28
C VAL A 250 1.71 -24.70 -6.07
N ARG A 251 1.77 -25.62 -5.11
CA ARG A 251 0.63 -26.47 -4.73
C ARG A 251 0.25 -26.23 -3.31
N TYR A 252 -1.04 -26.15 -3.06
CA TYR A 252 -1.56 -25.99 -1.72
C TYR A 252 -2.95 -26.60 -1.57
N THR A 253 -3.26 -26.98 -0.35
CA THR A 253 -4.59 -27.36 0.10
C THR A 253 -5.20 -26.21 0.88
N TRP A 254 -6.42 -25.84 0.50
CA TRP A 254 -7.25 -24.92 1.25
C TRP A 254 -8.27 -25.71 2.08
N HIS A 255 -8.18 -25.58 3.40
CA HIS A 255 -9.10 -26.22 4.34
C HIS A 255 -10.35 -25.37 4.54
N LEU A 256 -11.47 -25.79 3.95
CA LEU A 256 -12.77 -25.16 4.11
C LEU A 256 -13.65 -25.98 5.06
N VAL A 257 -14.70 -25.36 5.59
CA VAL A 257 -15.69 -26.05 6.45
C VAL A 257 -16.37 -27.21 5.70
N ASP A 258 -16.61 -27.03 4.39
CA ASP A 258 -17.27 -28.02 3.53
C ASP A 258 -16.30 -29.03 2.90
N GLY A 259 -15.02 -29.01 3.30
CA GLY A 259 -13.98 -29.93 2.85
C GLY A 259 -12.77 -29.26 2.20
N ASP A 260 -11.71 -30.04 2.02
CA ASP A 260 -10.46 -29.57 1.46
C ASP A 260 -10.55 -29.31 -0.05
N LYS A 261 -9.99 -28.19 -0.51
CA LYS A 261 -9.84 -27.85 -1.92
C LYS A 261 -8.36 -27.80 -2.30
N LYS A 262 -7.96 -28.64 -3.26
CA LYS A 262 -6.58 -28.66 -3.78
C LYS A 262 -6.43 -27.72 -4.96
N ILE A 263 -5.43 -26.87 -4.91
CA ILE A 263 -5.15 -25.87 -5.93
C ILE A 263 -3.66 -25.91 -6.27
N ALA A 264 -3.36 -25.78 -7.56
CA ALA A 264 -2.00 -25.71 -8.07
C ALA A 264 -1.87 -24.52 -9.02
N PHE A 265 -0.80 -23.75 -8.89
CA PHE A 265 -0.47 -22.67 -9.80
C PHE A 265 0.70 -23.10 -10.67
N ASP A 266 0.59 -22.81 -11.96
CA ASP A 266 1.60 -23.03 -12.97
C ASP A 266 1.99 -21.67 -13.56
N ILE A 267 3.18 -21.21 -13.24
CA ILE A 267 3.62 -19.84 -13.50
C ILE A 267 4.76 -19.88 -14.52
N ASP A 268 4.48 -19.44 -15.74
CA ASP A 268 5.49 -19.10 -16.74
C ASP A 268 6.10 -17.74 -16.38
N LEU A 269 7.36 -17.76 -15.94
CA LEU A 269 8.10 -16.58 -15.51
C LEU A 269 8.48 -15.68 -16.67
N ASP A 270 8.77 -16.23 -17.85
CA ASP A 270 9.15 -15.43 -19.03
C ASP A 270 7.92 -14.70 -19.57
N GLY A 271 6.82 -15.43 -19.72
CA GLY A 271 5.54 -14.84 -20.09
C GLY A 271 5.02 -13.85 -19.04
N LEU A 272 5.15 -14.16 -17.74
CA LEU A 272 4.81 -13.24 -16.64
C LEU A 272 5.69 -12.00 -16.67
N ARG A 273 7.00 -12.14 -16.87
CA ARG A 273 7.94 -11.01 -16.98
C ARG A 273 7.63 -10.17 -18.21
N ALA A 274 7.39 -10.78 -19.37
CA ALA A 274 7.02 -10.06 -20.59
C ALA A 274 5.69 -9.31 -20.43
N SER A 275 4.69 -9.94 -19.81
CA SER A 275 3.41 -9.31 -19.49
C SER A 275 3.59 -8.12 -18.53
N ARG A 276 4.35 -8.31 -17.44
CA ARG A 276 4.62 -7.25 -16.46
C ARG A 276 5.48 -6.12 -17.01
N LEU A 277 6.47 -6.41 -17.85
CA LEU A 277 7.25 -5.40 -18.57
C LEU A 277 6.36 -4.60 -19.53
N ARG A 278 5.42 -5.24 -20.24
CA ARG A 278 4.46 -4.52 -21.09
C ARG A 278 3.51 -3.63 -20.28
N GLU A 279 3.06 -4.10 -19.13
CA GLU A 279 2.04 -3.40 -18.34
C GLU A 279 2.61 -2.29 -17.43
N PHE A 280 3.79 -2.52 -16.86
CA PHE A 280 4.38 -1.69 -15.81
C PHE A 280 5.79 -1.20 -16.11
N ASP A 281 6.41 -1.69 -17.19
CA ASP A 281 7.83 -1.48 -17.53
C ASP A 281 8.80 -1.90 -16.40
N ASP A 282 8.34 -2.59 -15.36
CA ASP A 282 9.15 -3.01 -14.20
C ASP A 282 9.85 -4.36 -14.46
N PRO A 283 11.19 -4.39 -14.51
CA PRO A 283 11.93 -5.63 -14.70
C PRO A 283 12.08 -6.47 -13.41
N ARG A 284 11.61 -6.00 -12.25
CA ARG A 284 11.84 -6.65 -10.95
C ARG A 284 10.87 -7.79 -10.67
N ALA A 285 11.36 -8.82 -10.00
CA ALA A 285 10.58 -10.01 -9.68
C ALA A 285 9.65 -9.83 -8.47
N ARG A 286 10.03 -8.96 -7.52
CA ARG A 286 9.34 -8.78 -6.24
C ARG A 286 7.85 -8.50 -6.37
N MET A 287 7.45 -7.60 -7.26
CA MET A 287 6.05 -7.21 -7.38
C MET A 287 5.21 -8.24 -8.12
N ALA A 288 5.78 -8.89 -9.13
CA ALA A 288 5.17 -10.03 -9.78
C ALA A 288 4.90 -11.14 -8.74
N ALA A 289 5.89 -11.44 -7.90
CA ALA A 289 5.78 -12.44 -6.84
C ALA A 289 4.73 -12.04 -5.79
N TYR A 290 4.75 -10.79 -5.31
CA TYR A 290 3.77 -10.29 -4.34
C TYR A 290 2.33 -10.35 -4.89
N ALA A 291 2.12 -9.95 -6.14
CA ALA A 291 0.80 -9.98 -6.76
C ALA A 291 0.25 -11.41 -6.89
N VAL A 292 1.08 -12.35 -7.38
CA VAL A 292 0.71 -13.78 -7.43
C VAL A 292 0.45 -14.33 -6.03
N ALA A 293 1.28 -13.96 -5.05
CA ALA A 293 1.12 -14.38 -3.67
C ALA A 293 -0.20 -13.90 -3.07
N TYR A 294 -0.60 -12.67 -3.35
CA TYR A 294 -1.80 -12.08 -2.77
C TYR A 294 -3.09 -12.68 -3.33
N ILE A 295 -3.11 -12.98 -4.64
CA ILE A 295 -4.23 -13.65 -5.32
C ILE A 295 -4.60 -14.96 -4.60
N LEU A 296 -3.62 -15.71 -4.13
CA LEU A 296 -3.82 -16.98 -3.40
C LEU A 296 -4.67 -16.83 -2.14
N PHE A 297 -4.51 -15.73 -1.42
CA PHE A 297 -5.24 -15.49 -0.17
C PHE A 297 -6.56 -14.74 -0.37
N ASP A 298 -6.65 -13.92 -1.43
CA ASP A 298 -7.77 -12.99 -1.63
C ASP A 298 -8.86 -13.50 -2.60
N GLN A 299 -8.56 -14.48 -3.47
CA GLN A 299 -9.51 -14.95 -4.49
C GLN A 299 -9.81 -16.45 -4.43
N PRO A 300 -10.98 -16.84 -3.90
CA PRO A 300 -11.45 -18.25 -3.88
C PRO A 300 -11.83 -18.83 -5.25
N GLN A 301 -12.11 -17.94 -6.21
CA GLN A 301 -12.75 -18.25 -7.48
C GLN A 301 -11.93 -17.67 -8.61
N PHE A 302 -11.24 -18.55 -9.34
CA PHE A 302 -10.51 -18.18 -10.54
C PHE A 302 -11.47 -18.16 -11.74
N PRO A 303 -11.30 -17.22 -12.68
CA PRO A 303 -12.02 -17.29 -13.96
C PRO A 303 -11.84 -18.66 -14.60
N SER A 304 -12.89 -19.22 -15.19
CA SER A 304 -12.85 -20.53 -15.86
C SER A 304 -11.85 -20.56 -17.01
N ALA A 305 -11.55 -19.41 -17.63
CA ALA A 305 -10.56 -19.29 -18.70
C ALA A 305 -9.12 -19.58 -18.25
N THR A 306 -8.81 -19.37 -16.96
CA THR A 306 -7.45 -19.55 -16.41
C THR A 306 -7.31 -20.80 -15.55
N ALA A 307 -8.41 -21.52 -15.29
CA ALA A 307 -8.45 -22.62 -14.34
C ALA A 307 -8.97 -23.92 -14.96
N THR A 308 -8.23 -25.02 -14.76
CA THR A 308 -8.58 -26.37 -15.24
C THR A 308 -8.53 -27.38 -14.09
N LEU A 309 -9.54 -28.27 -14.02
CA LEU A 309 -9.56 -29.34 -13.03
C LEU A 309 -8.88 -30.59 -13.60
N VAL A 310 -7.80 -31.02 -12.96
CA VAL A 310 -7.06 -32.24 -13.33
C VAL A 310 -6.84 -33.06 -12.06
N ASP A 311 -7.31 -34.31 -12.06
CA ASP A 311 -7.17 -35.25 -10.93
C ASP A 311 -7.59 -34.68 -9.56
N GLY A 312 -8.67 -33.91 -9.54
CA GLY A 312 -9.18 -33.28 -8.31
C GLY A 312 -8.38 -32.06 -7.83
N VAL A 313 -7.40 -31.60 -8.61
CA VAL A 313 -6.62 -30.38 -8.35
C VAL A 313 -7.03 -29.29 -9.34
N THR A 314 -7.37 -28.10 -8.83
CA THR A 314 -7.63 -26.94 -9.69
C THR A 314 -6.30 -26.30 -10.08
N TRP A 315 -5.89 -26.45 -11.33
CA TRP A 315 -4.70 -25.81 -11.89
C TRP A 315 -5.03 -24.42 -12.41
N VAL A 316 -4.24 -23.43 -12.03
CA VAL A 316 -4.37 -22.03 -12.48
C VAL A 316 -3.09 -21.62 -13.18
N ARG A 317 -3.21 -21.10 -14.40
CA ARG A 317 -2.04 -20.65 -15.18
C ARG A 317 -1.81 -19.15 -15.05
N PHE A 318 -0.54 -18.78 -14.92
CA PHE A 318 -0.08 -17.39 -14.94
C PHE A 318 1.05 -17.22 -15.94
N GLY A 319 1.08 -16.07 -16.61
CA GLY A 319 2.16 -15.72 -17.54
C GLY A 319 1.90 -16.12 -18.99
N ASP A 320 0.89 -16.94 -19.28
CA ASP A 320 0.54 -17.30 -20.67
C ASP A 320 0.35 -16.03 -21.51
N SER A 321 1.22 -15.86 -22.49
CA SER A 321 1.06 -14.88 -23.55
C SER A 321 0.08 -15.44 -24.57
N ASP A 322 -1.09 -14.83 -24.68
CA ASP A 322 -1.79 -14.78 -25.97
C ASP A 322 -0.90 -14.08 -27.01
#